data_AF-A0A959UJP5-F1
#
_entry.id   AF-A0A959UJP5-F1
#
_cell.length_a   1.000
_cell.length_b   1.000
_cell.length_c   1.000
_cell.angle_alpha   90.00
_cell.angle_beta   90.00
_cell.angle_gamma   90.00
#
_symmetry.space_group_name_H-M   'P 1'
#
loop_
_entity.id
_entity.type
_entity.pdbx_description
1 polymer ?
#
loop_
_entity_poly.entity_id
_entity_poly.type
_entity_poly.pdbx_seq_one_letter_code
_entity_poly.pdbx_strand_id
1 'polypeptide(L)'
;MGNKVIQSSLTKKYVMALAGLFLVTFLFVHMSINLLVLLPSTDTFNIAAHFMGTNPLIKIFEVVLFGGFIIHIIYGLVLQIQNWMARPNRYKVEGWSHTSPFSKFMIHTAIIVFVFLVIHLGDFYIKAKFLGQVDDVMIDGHHYHDLGAMVLAKFQMPLYVFGYILAIIILAFHLHHGFQSGFQSLGINHPKYTPFIKTVSTLVSIVLAVGFISIPLTIYFGNY
;
A
#
# COMPACT_ATOMS: atom_id res chain seq x y z
N MET A 1 30.23 18.17 21.26
CA MET A 1 29.72 16.96 20.57
C MET A 1 28.23 16.84 20.87
N GLY A 2 27.36 17.36 20.00
CA GLY A 2 25.91 17.36 20.21
C GLY A 2 25.18 16.85 18.97
N ASN A 3 24.32 15.85 19.15
CA ASN A 3 23.16 15.47 18.32
C ASN A 3 23.28 15.53 16.78
N LYS A 4 24.35 15.02 16.16
CA LYS A 4 24.37 14.71 14.71
C LYS A 4 23.66 13.41 14.32
N VAL A 5 23.15 12.65 15.29
CA VAL A 5 22.47 11.36 15.04
C VAL A 5 21.04 11.55 14.51
N ILE A 6 20.40 12.69 14.78
CA ILE A 6 18.96 12.88 14.50
C ILE A 6 18.66 13.26 13.05
N GLN A 7 19.64 13.64 12.20
CA GLN A 7 19.36 13.99 10.79
C GLN A 7 20.43 13.56 9.77
N SER A 8 21.11 12.43 9.99
CA SER A 8 21.96 11.88 8.93
C SER A 8 21.11 11.36 7.75
N SER A 9 21.62 11.44 6.52
CA SER A 9 20.96 10.88 5.34
C SER A 9 20.69 9.38 5.46
N LEU A 10 21.49 8.69 6.29
CA LEU A 10 21.37 7.27 6.57
C LEU A 10 20.17 6.95 7.48
N THR A 11 19.98 7.71 8.56
CA THR A 11 18.82 7.57 9.47
C THR A 11 17.50 7.70 8.70
N LYS A 12 17.41 8.68 7.78
CA LYS A 12 16.22 8.90 6.95
C LYS A 12 15.88 7.70 6.07
N LYS A 13 16.90 7.06 5.49
CA LYS A 13 16.74 5.84 4.67
C LYS A 13 16.29 4.65 5.50
N TYR A 14 16.83 4.47 6.70
CA TYR A 14 16.39 3.40 7.61
C TYR A 14 14.93 3.57 8.02
N VAL A 15 14.55 4.78 8.45
CA VAL A 15 13.18 5.07 8.86
C VAL A 15 12.20 4.86 7.71
N MET A 16 12.52 5.37 6.51
CA MET A 16 11.70 5.16 5.32
C MET A 16 11.56 3.67 4.97
N ALA A 17 12.65 2.91 5.05
CA ALA A 17 12.67 1.48 4.74
C ALA A 17 11.83 0.66 5.72
N LEU A 18 11.98 0.91 7.02
CA LEU A 18 11.19 0.24 8.06
C LEU A 18 9.70 0.54 7.91
N ALA A 19 9.35 1.81 7.68
CA ALA A 19 7.96 2.21 7.43
C ALA A 19 7.41 1.50 6.18
N GLY A 20 8.17 1.49 5.07
CA GLY A 20 7.76 0.82 3.84
C GLY A 20 7.54 -0.69 4.02
N LEU A 21 8.46 -1.39 4.68
CA LEU A 21 8.34 -2.84 4.93
C LEU A 21 7.16 -3.15 5.87
N PHE A 22 6.90 -2.30 6.86
CA PHE A 22 5.70 -2.40 7.70
C PHE A 22 4.41 -2.20 6.89
N LEU A 23 4.36 -1.25 5.96
CA LEU A 23 3.19 -1.08 5.09
C LEU A 23 2.93 -2.31 4.20
N VAL A 24 3.96 -3.06 3.82
CA VAL A 24 3.79 -4.33 3.09
C VAL A 24 3.08 -5.39 3.95
N THR A 25 3.38 -5.48 5.25
CA THR A 25 2.68 -6.45 6.12
C THR A 25 1.21 -6.09 6.28
N PHE A 26 0.90 -4.79 6.37
CA PHE A 26 -0.48 -4.30 6.32
C PHE A 26 -1.20 -4.72 5.03
N LEU A 27 -0.56 -4.61 3.86
CA LEU A 27 -1.19 -5.00 2.60
C LEU A 27 -1.59 -6.47 2.56
N PHE A 28 -0.82 -7.37 3.17
CA PHE A 28 -1.21 -8.78 3.28
C PHE A 28 -2.47 -8.96 4.13
N VAL A 29 -2.50 -8.36 5.33
CA VAL A 29 -3.69 -8.42 6.20
C VAL A 29 -4.90 -7.79 5.51
N HIS A 30 -4.70 -6.62 4.89
CA HIS A 30 -5.75 -5.91 4.17
C HIS A 30 -6.30 -6.76 3.02
N MET A 31 -5.44 -7.35 2.18
CA MET A 31 -5.86 -8.24 1.10
C MET A 31 -6.61 -9.45 1.63
N SER A 32 -6.11 -10.12 2.67
CA SER A 32 -6.72 -11.33 3.24
C SER A 32 -8.14 -11.08 3.74
N ILE A 33 -8.39 -9.97 4.45
CA ILE A 33 -9.75 -9.62 4.90
C ILE A 33 -10.62 -9.21 3.71
N ASN A 34 -10.10 -8.44 2.75
CA ASN A 34 -10.88 -8.01 1.59
C ASN A 34 -11.29 -9.18 0.68
N LEU A 35 -10.48 -10.24 0.56
CA LEU A 35 -10.86 -11.44 -0.19
C LEU A 35 -12.11 -12.13 0.36
N LEU A 36 -12.46 -11.92 1.64
CA LEU A 36 -13.69 -12.47 2.24
C LEU A 36 -14.97 -11.91 1.58
N VAL A 37 -14.89 -10.76 0.89
CA VAL A 37 -16.04 -10.20 0.15
C VAL A 37 -16.48 -11.10 -1.01
N LEU A 38 -15.61 -12.00 -1.47
CA LEU A 38 -15.88 -12.91 -2.57
C LEU A 38 -16.60 -14.19 -2.13
N LEU A 39 -16.80 -14.38 -0.82
CA LEU A 39 -17.59 -15.48 -0.30
C LEU A 39 -19.07 -15.36 -0.74
N PRO A 40 -19.87 -16.43 -0.65
CA PRO A 40 -21.26 -16.43 -1.13
C PRO A 40 -22.15 -15.33 -0.53
N SER A 41 -21.83 -14.84 0.67
CA SER A 41 -22.40 -13.62 1.24
C SER A 41 -21.30 -12.69 1.75
N THR A 42 -21.60 -11.40 1.84
CA THR A 42 -20.69 -10.37 2.40
C THR A 42 -20.64 -10.40 3.92
N ASP A 43 -21.40 -11.27 4.59
CA ASP A 43 -21.53 -11.31 6.05
C ASP A 43 -20.19 -11.53 6.74
N THR A 44 -19.40 -12.48 6.23
CA THR A 44 -18.09 -12.80 6.79
C THR A 44 -17.13 -11.60 6.67
N PHE A 45 -17.21 -10.87 5.56
CA PHE A 45 -16.46 -9.63 5.37
C PHE A 45 -16.91 -8.55 6.35
N ASN A 46 -18.22 -8.33 6.51
CA ASN A 46 -18.77 -7.32 7.42
C ASN A 46 -18.43 -7.61 8.89
N ILE A 47 -18.53 -8.88 9.33
CA ILE A 47 -18.10 -9.32 10.67
C ILE A 47 -16.60 -9.07 10.87
N ALA A 48 -15.77 -9.48 9.90
CA ALA A 48 -14.32 -9.28 9.98
C ALA A 48 -13.95 -7.79 9.98
N ALA A 49 -14.59 -6.98 9.14
CA ALA A 49 -14.37 -5.53 9.09
C ALA A 49 -14.79 -4.85 10.41
N HIS A 50 -15.90 -5.28 11.00
CA HIS A 50 -16.33 -4.82 12.31
C HIS A 50 -15.30 -5.16 13.40
N PHE A 51 -14.79 -6.40 13.43
CA PHE A 51 -13.72 -6.79 14.35
C PHE A 51 -12.48 -5.90 14.17
N MET A 52 -12.06 -5.62 12.93
CA MET A 52 -10.92 -4.75 12.65
C MET A 52 -11.16 -3.31 13.10
N GLY A 53 -12.40 -2.81 13.04
CA GLY A 53 -12.77 -1.46 13.47
C GLY A 53 -12.99 -1.28 14.98
N THR A 54 -13.34 -2.35 15.70
CA THR A 54 -13.71 -2.27 17.13
C THR A 54 -12.66 -2.84 18.08
N ASN A 55 -11.82 -3.78 17.63
CA ASN A 55 -10.82 -4.40 18.48
C ASN A 55 -9.79 -3.35 19.00
N PRO A 56 -9.61 -3.20 20.33
CA PRO A 56 -8.71 -2.17 20.88
C PRO A 56 -7.27 -2.26 20.39
N LEU A 57 -6.74 -3.47 20.22
CA LEU A 57 -5.38 -3.68 19.74
C LEU A 57 -5.25 -3.24 18.27
N ILE A 58 -6.23 -3.59 17.43
CA ILE A 58 -6.23 -3.19 16.02
C ILE A 58 -6.37 -1.66 15.88
N LYS A 59 -7.15 -1.00 16.75
CA LYS A 59 -7.24 0.47 16.77
C LYS A 59 -5.91 1.14 17.10
N ILE A 60 -5.08 0.55 17.95
CA ILE A 60 -3.71 1.04 18.18
C ILE A 60 -2.88 0.88 16.89
N PHE A 61 -2.94 -0.30 16.26
CA PHE A 61 -2.26 -0.55 14.99
C PHE A 61 -2.74 0.35 13.86
N GLU A 62 -4.01 0.78 13.85
CA GLU A 62 -4.55 1.74 12.90
C GLU A 62 -3.83 3.10 13.02
N VAL A 63 -3.63 3.59 14.25
CA VAL A 63 -2.86 4.84 14.47
C VAL A 63 -1.40 4.68 14.04
N VAL A 64 -0.79 3.53 14.35
CA VAL A 64 0.57 3.20 13.90
C VAL A 64 0.64 3.10 12.37
N LEU A 65 -0.38 2.56 11.73
CA LEU A 65 -0.50 2.45 10.28
C LEU A 65 -0.52 3.82 9.60
N PHE A 66 -1.38 4.73 10.06
CA PHE A 66 -1.41 6.10 9.55
C PHE A 66 -0.08 6.83 9.78
N GLY A 67 0.54 6.64 10.96
CA GLY A 67 1.88 7.12 11.23
C GLY A 67 2.91 6.58 10.24
N GLY A 68 2.85 5.28 9.93
CA GLY A 68 3.68 4.59 8.95
C GLY A 68 3.53 5.19 7.54
N PHE A 69 2.30 5.42 7.07
CA PHE A 69 2.04 6.10 5.80
C PHE A 69 2.67 7.49 5.74
N ILE A 70 2.41 8.32 6.76
CA ILE A 70 2.91 9.70 6.83
C ILE A 70 4.44 9.71 6.82
N ILE A 71 5.07 8.88 7.65
CA ILE A 71 6.53 8.76 7.74
C ILE A 71 7.10 8.31 6.39
N HIS A 72 6.53 7.27 5.79
CA HIS A 72 6.99 6.75 4.50
C HIS A 72 6.92 7.79 3.39
N ILE A 73 5.80 8.51 3.28
CA ILE A 73 5.59 9.55 2.26
C ILE A 73 6.51 10.74 2.48
N ILE A 74 6.59 11.27 3.71
CA ILE A 74 7.42 12.45 4.01
C ILE A 74 8.89 12.14 3.74
N TYR A 75 9.43 11.03 4.27
CA TYR A 75 10.84 10.71 4.04
C TYR A 75 11.12 10.34 2.58
N GLY A 76 10.17 9.71 1.87
CA GLY A 76 10.26 9.48 0.43
C GLY A 76 10.39 10.78 -0.35
N LEU A 77 9.56 11.78 -0.06
CA LEU A 77 9.62 13.10 -0.69
C LEU A 77 10.92 13.84 -0.34
N VAL A 78 11.31 13.86 0.94
CA VAL A 78 12.55 14.52 1.39
C VAL A 78 13.76 13.92 0.66
N LEU A 79 13.87 12.59 0.60
CA LEU A 79 14.97 11.93 -0.09
C LEU A 79 14.93 12.17 -1.60
N GLN A 80 13.74 12.22 -2.21
CA GLN A 80 13.60 12.54 -3.63
C GLN A 80 14.06 13.97 -3.94
N ILE A 81 13.66 14.95 -3.13
CA ILE A 81 14.08 16.35 -3.28
C ILE A 81 15.59 16.48 -3.08
N GLN A 82 16.16 15.81 -2.07
CA GLN A 82 17.60 15.77 -1.86
C GLN A 82 18.35 15.15 -3.04
N ASN A 83 17.82 14.09 -3.65
CA ASN A 83 18.40 13.48 -4.84
C ASN A 83 18.39 14.43 -6.05
N TRP A 84 17.34 15.26 -6.20
CA TRP A 84 17.28 16.28 -7.25
C TRP A 84 18.25 17.43 -6.99
N MET A 85 18.31 17.95 -5.76
CA MET A 85 19.23 19.04 -5.38
C MET A 85 20.70 18.63 -5.51
N ALA A 86 21.02 17.35 -5.29
CA ALA A 86 22.38 16.83 -5.45
C ALA A 86 22.82 16.69 -6.93
N ARG A 87 21.91 16.92 -7.90
CA ARG A 87 22.19 16.80 -9.34
C ARG A 87 21.75 18.05 -10.13
N PRO A 88 22.33 19.24 -9.86
CA PRO A 88 21.91 20.50 -10.48
C PRO A 88 22.20 20.57 -11.98
N ASN A 89 23.30 19.94 -12.44
CA ASN A 89 23.60 19.79 -13.86
C ASN A 89 23.31 18.34 -14.27
N ARG A 90 22.21 18.10 -15.01
CA ARG A 90 21.99 16.80 -15.67
C ARG A 90 23.20 16.51 -16.56
N TYR A 91 23.89 15.40 -16.30
CA TYR A 91 25.09 15.01 -17.05
C TYR A 91 24.82 15.11 -18.57
N LYS A 92 25.70 15.80 -19.30
CA LYS A 92 25.68 15.92 -20.77
C LYS A 92 25.90 14.58 -21.49
N VAL A 93 26.23 13.52 -20.75
CA VAL A 93 26.41 12.15 -21.25
C VAL A 93 25.68 11.24 -20.28
N GLU A 94 24.73 10.44 -20.75
CA GLU A 94 24.14 9.36 -19.96
C GLU A 94 25.23 8.31 -19.72
N GLY A 95 26.05 8.50 -18.67
CA GLY A 95 26.95 7.45 -18.20
C GLY A 95 26.09 6.25 -17.80
N TRP A 96 26.50 5.05 -18.22
CA TRP A 96 25.88 3.78 -17.86
C TRP A 96 25.78 3.69 -16.32
N SER A 97 24.64 4.10 -15.77
CA SER A 97 24.42 4.06 -14.34
C SER A 97 23.94 2.65 -14.01
N HIS A 98 24.61 1.97 -13.07
CA HIS A 98 24.13 0.73 -12.48
C HIS A 98 22.79 0.89 -11.70
N THR A 99 22.22 2.10 -11.65
CA THR A 99 20.90 2.37 -11.06
C THR A 99 19.81 1.77 -11.95
N SER A 100 19.01 0.88 -11.38
CA SER A 100 17.84 0.27 -12.04
C SER A 100 16.94 1.35 -12.67
N PRO A 101 16.45 1.15 -13.92
CA PRO A 101 15.49 2.05 -14.56
C PRO A 101 14.26 2.33 -13.68
N PHE A 102 13.83 1.34 -12.89
CA PHE A 102 12.69 1.46 -11.98
C PHE A 102 12.89 2.53 -10.91
N SER A 103 14.14 2.78 -10.47
CA SER A 103 14.44 3.84 -9.52
C SER A 103 14.12 5.23 -10.08
N LYS A 104 14.26 5.43 -11.40
CA LYS A 104 13.92 6.70 -12.07
C LYS A 104 12.42 6.98 -12.03
N PHE A 105 11.59 5.94 -12.01
CA PHE A 105 10.13 6.06 -12.03
C PHE A 105 9.47 5.99 -10.64
N MET A 106 10.22 5.73 -9.57
CA MET A 106 9.65 5.54 -8.22
C MET A 106 8.78 6.69 -7.71
N ILE A 107 9.15 7.95 -7.98
CA ILE A 107 8.32 9.08 -7.57
C ILE A 107 6.98 9.14 -8.34
N HIS A 108 6.98 8.71 -9.60
CA HIS A 108 5.77 8.70 -10.43
C HIS A 108 4.81 7.61 -9.94
N THR A 109 5.32 6.41 -9.66
CA THR A 109 4.50 5.34 -9.07
C THR A 109 3.98 5.75 -7.69
N ALA A 110 4.79 6.43 -6.87
CA ALA A 110 4.38 6.93 -5.56
C ALA A 110 3.23 7.94 -5.64
N ILE A 111 3.29 8.90 -6.58
CA ILE A 111 2.22 9.90 -6.77
C ILE A 111 0.90 9.22 -7.17
N ILE A 112 0.95 8.27 -8.09
CA ILE A 112 -0.27 7.57 -8.55
C ILE A 112 -0.85 6.72 -7.41
N VAL A 113 0.00 5.99 -6.66
CA VAL A 113 -0.41 5.24 -5.47
C VAL A 113 -0.99 6.16 -4.41
N PHE A 114 -0.44 7.37 -4.23
CA PHE A 114 -0.96 8.34 -3.27
C PHE A 114 -2.35 8.85 -3.67
N VAL A 115 -2.56 9.19 -4.95
CA VAL A 115 -3.89 9.58 -5.46
C VAL A 115 -4.89 8.44 -5.25
N PHE A 116 -4.49 7.20 -5.58
CA PHE A 116 -5.30 6.02 -5.30
C PHE A 116 -5.63 5.88 -3.81
N LEU A 117 -4.64 6.04 -2.92
CA LEU A 117 -4.82 5.97 -1.47
C LEU A 117 -5.82 7.01 -0.97
N VAL A 118 -5.76 8.25 -1.45
CA VAL A 118 -6.70 9.31 -1.07
C VAL A 118 -8.13 8.98 -1.51
N ILE A 119 -8.31 8.54 -2.76
CA ILE A 119 -9.62 8.11 -3.27
C ILE A 119 -10.14 6.92 -2.47
N HIS A 120 -9.31 5.91 -2.25
CA HIS A 120 -9.64 4.70 -1.51
C HIS A 120 -10.05 5.01 -0.05
N LEU A 121 -9.27 5.83 0.67
CA LEU A 121 -9.63 6.25 2.02
C LEU A 121 -10.92 7.09 2.03
N GLY A 122 -11.08 7.98 1.06
CA GLY A 122 -12.29 8.78 0.91
C GLY A 122 -13.54 7.92 0.70
N ASP A 123 -13.43 6.89 -0.13
CA ASP A 123 -14.56 6.03 -0.50
C ASP A 123 -14.96 5.04 0.59
N PHE A 124 -14.02 4.52 1.38
CA PHE A 124 -14.33 3.49 2.39
C PHE A 124 -14.13 4.00 3.81
N TYR A 125 -12.90 4.40 4.15
CA TYR A 125 -12.54 4.73 5.54
C TYR A 125 -13.24 5.99 6.06
N ILE A 126 -13.23 7.08 5.29
CA ILE A 126 -13.81 8.36 5.70
C ILE A 126 -15.34 8.26 5.78
N LYS A 127 -15.97 7.66 4.76
CA LYS A 127 -17.41 7.43 4.75
C LYS A 127 -17.89 6.60 5.94
N ALA A 128 -17.20 5.49 6.21
CA ALA A 128 -17.56 4.60 7.31
C ALA A 128 -17.31 5.19 8.69
N LYS A 129 -16.17 5.86 8.89
CA LYS A 129 -15.73 6.23 10.24
C LYS A 129 -16.18 7.61 10.68
N PHE A 130 -16.30 8.56 9.75
CA PHE A 130 -16.53 9.97 10.09
C PHE A 130 -17.84 10.52 9.54
N LEU A 131 -18.29 10.03 8.39
CA LEU A 131 -19.50 10.58 7.75
C LEU A 131 -20.77 9.78 8.06
N GLY A 132 -20.65 8.56 8.60
CA GLY A 132 -21.80 7.68 8.82
C GLY A 132 -22.55 7.33 7.52
N GLN A 133 -21.85 7.35 6.39
CA GLN A 133 -22.41 7.09 5.06
C GLN A 133 -22.29 5.61 4.69
N VAL A 134 -22.66 4.74 5.63
CA VAL A 134 -22.69 3.28 5.45
C VAL A 134 -23.99 2.79 6.06
N ASP A 135 -24.75 2.03 5.28
CA ASP A 135 -25.96 1.39 5.76
C ASP A 135 -25.63 0.27 6.75
N ASP A 136 -26.59 -0.09 7.60
CA ASP A 136 -26.44 -1.22 8.51
C ASP A 136 -27.04 -2.51 7.91
N VAL A 137 -26.41 -3.64 8.23
CA VAL A 137 -26.90 -4.99 7.95
C VAL A 137 -27.03 -5.80 9.24
N MET A 138 -28.07 -6.64 9.29
CA MET A 138 -28.31 -7.55 10.41
C MET A 138 -27.78 -8.93 10.09
N ILE A 139 -26.80 -9.39 10.86
CA ILE A 139 -26.19 -10.72 10.72
C ILE A 139 -26.28 -11.42 12.08
N ASP A 140 -26.94 -12.58 12.13
CA ASP A 140 -27.15 -13.36 13.35
C ASP A 140 -27.70 -12.55 14.54
N GLY A 141 -28.57 -11.57 14.27
CA GLY A 141 -29.20 -10.72 15.29
C GLY A 141 -28.32 -9.57 15.80
N HIS A 142 -27.15 -9.34 15.20
CA HIS A 142 -26.27 -8.21 15.51
C HIS A 142 -26.20 -7.22 14.35
N HIS A 143 -26.15 -5.93 14.67
CA HIS A 143 -25.99 -4.84 13.69
C HIS A 143 -24.51 -4.67 13.32
N TYR A 144 -24.24 -4.62 12.02
CA TYR A 144 -22.92 -4.33 11.44
C TYR A 144 -23.03 -3.27 10.36
N HIS A 145 -21.98 -2.48 10.15
CA HIS A 145 -21.88 -1.64 8.96
C HIS A 145 -21.75 -2.52 7.71
N ASP A 146 -22.57 -2.29 6.69
CA ASP A 146 -22.55 -3.03 5.43
C ASP A 146 -21.49 -2.49 4.46
N LEU A 147 -20.23 -2.66 4.86
CA LEU A 147 -19.08 -2.30 4.03
C LEU A 147 -18.97 -3.19 2.79
N GLY A 148 -19.46 -4.42 2.87
CA GLY A 148 -19.49 -5.37 1.76
C GLY A 148 -20.33 -4.84 0.61
N ALA A 149 -21.56 -4.38 0.87
CA ALA A 149 -22.40 -3.76 -0.14
C ALA A 149 -21.73 -2.54 -0.80
N MET A 150 -21.02 -1.71 -0.02
CA MET A 150 -20.27 -0.58 -0.57
C MET A 150 -19.15 -1.02 -1.54
N VAL A 151 -18.41 -2.08 -1.20
CA VAL A 151 -17.39 -2.66 -2.07
C VAL A 151 -18.02 -3.21 -3.35
N LEU A 152 -19.10 -3.99 -3.25
CA LEU A 152 -19.83 -4.53 -4.40
C LEU A 152 -20.31 -3.39 -5.33
N ALA A 153 -20.99 -2.38 -4.78
CA ALA A 153 -21.50 -1.25 -5.55
C ALA A 153 -20.38 -0.49 -6.29
N LYS A 154 -19.22 -0.30 -5.67
CA LYS A 154 -18.07 0.35 -6.30
C LYS A 154 -17.50 -0.46 -7.45
N PHE A 155 -17.40 -1.77 -7.29
CA PHE A 155 -16.85 -2.65 -8.32
C PHE A 155 -17.86 -3.04 -9.40
N GLN A 156 -19.10 -2.58 -9.34
CA GLN A 156 -20.02 -2.56 -10.49
C GLN A 156 -19.77 -1.37 -11.44
N MET A 157 -18.98 -0.37 -11.03
CA MET A 157 -18.68 0.80 -11.86
C MET A 157 -17.48 0.53 -12.79
N PRO A 158 -17.64 0.47 -14.13
CA PRO A 158 -16.56 0.05 -15.04
C PRO A 158 -15.30 0.92 -14.95
N LEU A 159 -15.47 2.24 -14.84
CA LEU A 159 -14.35 3.17 -14.71
C LEU A 159 -13.59 3.01 -13.40
N TYR A 160 -14.31 2.69 -12.31
CA TYR A 160 -13.70 2.45 -11.01
C TYR A 160 -12.89 1.15 -11.02
N VAL A 161 -13.43 0.08 -11.61
CA VAL A 161 -12.73 -1.20 -11.81
C VAL A 161 -11.44 -1.00 -12.60
N PHE A 162 -11.52 -0.34 -13.76
CA PHE A 162 -10.35 -0.07 -14.58
C PHE A 162 -9.29 0.76 -13.83
N GLY A 163 -9.71 1.86 -13.19
CA GLY A 163 -8.82 2.72 -12.42
C GLY A 163 -8.16 2.00 -11.24
N TYR A 164 -8.92 1.17 -10.53
CA TYR A 164 -8.42 0.33 -9.44
C TYR A 164 -7.38 -0.67 -9.93
N ILE A 165 -7.66 -1.43 -11.00
CA ILE A 165 -6.72 -2.41 -11.55
C ILE A 165 -5.41 -1.73 -11.98
N LEU A 166 -5.50 -0.59 -12.67
CA LEU A 166 -4.33 0.19 -13.06
C LEU A 166 -3.53 0.65 -11.84
N ALA A 167 -4.20 1.15 -10.80
CA ALA A 167 -3.54 1.56 -9.56
C ALA A 167 -2.84 0.40 -8.86
N ILE A 168 -3.44 -0.80 -8.81
CA ILE A 168 -2.83 -1.99 -8.22
C ILE A 168 -1.62 -2.48 -9.04
N ILE A 169 -1.67 -2.42 -10.37
CA ILE A 169 -0.50 -2.74 -11.22
C ILE A 169 0.66 -1.77 -10.91
N ILE A 170 0.36 -0.48 -10.78
CA ILE A 170 1.36 0.53 -10.45
C ILE A 170 1.90 0.35 -9.02
N LEU A 171 1.02 -0.01 -8.08
CA LEU A 171 1.41 -0.40 -6.73
C LEU A 171 2.34 -1.63 -6.76
N ALA A 172 2.08 -2.62 -7.60
CA ALA A 172 2.93 -3.80 -7.75
C ALA A 172 4.36 -3.42 -8.20
N PHE A 173 4.49 -2.49 -9.16
CA PHE A 173 5.81 -1.95 -9.53
C PHE A 173 6.46 -1.17 -8.38
N HIS A 174 5.68 -0.38 -7.65
CA HIS A 174 6.16 0.35 -6.47
C HIS A 174 6.67 -0.61 -5.38
N LEU A 175 5.94 -1.69 -5.09
CA LEU A 175 6.31 -2.73 -4.14
C LEU A 175 7.53 -3.53 -4.60
N HIS A 176 7.59 -3.92 -5.87
CA HIS A 176 8.69 -4.72 -6.41
C HIS A 176 10.03 -4.02 -6.26
N HIS A 177 10.05 -2.70 -6.43
CA HIS A 177 11.25 -1.89 -6.18
C HIS A 177 11.39 -1.54 -4.69
N GLY A 178 10.34 -1.06 -4.05
CA GLY A 178 10.35 -0.59 -2.67
C GLY A 178 10.79 -1.65 -1.67
N PHE A 179 10.32 -2.89 -1.82
CA PHE A 179 10.65 -4.00 -0.93
C PHE A 179 12.16 -4.32 -0.99
N GLN A 180 12.70 -4.62 -2.18
CA GLN A 180 14.15 -4.87 -2.34
C GLN A 180 15.01 -3.67 -1.89
N SER A 181 14.61 -2.43 -2.21
CA SER A 181 15.34 -1.22 -1.81
C SER A 181 15.28 -0.99 -0.30
N GLY A 182 14.21 -1.44 0.37
CA GLY A 182 14.10 -1.43 1.83
C GLY A 182 15.21 -2.25 2.47
N PHE A 183 15.37 -3.52 2.05
CA PHE A 183 16.45 -4.39 2.56
C PHE A 183 17.84 -3.82 2.28
N GLN A 184 18.06 -3.30 1.07
CA GLN A 184 19.32 -2.62 0.73
C GLN A 184 19.59 -1.42 1.64
N SER A 185 18.56 -0.62 1.90
CA SER A 185 18.66 0.55 2.78
C SER A 185 18.98 0.16 4.21
N LEU A 186 18.53 -1.01 4.69
CA LEU A 186 18.86 -1.59 6.00
C LEU A 186 20.27 -2.23 6.04
N GLY A 187 21.03 -2.19 4.95
CA GLY A 187 22.36 -2.83 4.86
C GLY A 187 22.30 -4.33 4.61
N ILE A 188 21.11 -4.89 4.37
CA ILE A 188 20.91 -6.29 4.00
C ILE A 188 21.11 -6.39 2.48
N ASN A 189 22.36 -6.28 2.05
CA ASN A 189 22.78 -6.43 0.66
C ASN A 189 24.10 -7.24 0.56
N HIS A 190 24.02 -8.51 0.15
CA HIS A 190 25.17 -9.39 -0.01
C HIS A 190 24.93 -10.36 -1.16
N PRO A 191 25.94 -10.72 -1.99
CA PRO A 191 25.78 -11.60 -3.15
C PRO A 191 25.05 -12.92 -2.86
N LYS A 192 25.20 -13.47 -1.65
CA LYS A 192 24.54 -14.71 -1.21
C LYS A 192 23.01 -14.60 -1.10
N TYR A 193 22.48 -13.51 -0.57
CA TYR A 193 21.05 -13.39 -0.24
C TYR A 193 20.32 -12.31 -1.05
N THR A 194 21.02 -11.38 -1.70
CA THR A 194 20.42 -10.38 -2.59
C THR A 194 19.59 -11.01 -3.72
N PRO A 195 20.01 -12.11 -4.38
CA PRO A 195 19.16 -12.80 -5.37
C PRO A 195 17.85 -13.30 -4.76
N PHE A 196 17.91 -13.90 -3.57
CA PHE A 196 16.72 -14.37 -2.85
C PHE A 196 15.76 -13.23 -2.51
N ILE A 197 16.27 -12.12 -1.97
CA ILE A 197 15.45 -10.94 -1.66
C ILE A 197 14.75 -10.40 -2.91
N LYS A 198 15.44 -10.37 -4.06
CA LYS A 198 14.83 -9.95 -5.33
C LYS A 198 13.71 -10.88 -5.76
N THR A 199 13.91 -12.20 -5.66
CA THR A 199 12.86 -13.19 -5.96
C THR A 199 11.65 -13.00 -5.04
N VAL A 200 11.87 -12.87 -3.73
CA VAL A 200 10.79 -12.61 -2.76
C VAL A 200 10.07 -11.29 -3.08
N SER A 201 10.81 -10.24 -3.45
CA SER A 201 10.24 -8.96 -3.87
C SER A 201 9.27 -9.10 -5.05
N THR A 202 9.66 -9.90 -6.06
CA THR A 202 8.79 -10.24 -7.19
C THR A 202 7.56 -11.01 -6.73
N LEU A 203 7.73 -12.06 -5.93
CA LEU A 203 6.62 -12.90 -5.47
C LEU A 203 5.61 -12.10 -4.63
N VAL A 204 6.09 -11.30 -3.66
CA VAL A 204 5.24 -10.42 -2.83
C VAL A 204 4.41 -9.49 -3.70
N SER A 205 5.03 -8.88 -4.71
CA SER A 205 4.35 -7.93 -5.60
C SER A 205 3.31 -8.60 -6.48
N ILE A 206 3.61 -9.79 -7.02
CA ILE A 206 2.66 -10.57 -7.83
C ILE A 206 1.49 -11.06 -6.98
N VAL A 207 1.76 -11.63 -5.80
CA VAL A 207 0.71 -12.16 -4.92
C VAL A 207 -0.27 -11.06 -4.51
N LEU A 208 0.25 -9.91 -4.06
CA LEU A 208 -0.60 -8.77 -3.69
C LEU A 208 -1.37 -8.22 -4.89
N ALA A 209 -0.73 -8.10 -6.06
CA ALA A 209 -1.40 -7.63 -7.27
C ALA A 209 -2.54 -8.56 -7.69
N VAL A 210 -2.26 -9.86 -7.80
CA VAL A 210 -3.24 -10.87 -8.21
C VAL A 210 -4.39 -10.93 -7.21
N GLY A 211 -4.12 -10.97 -5.91
CA GLY A 211 -5.17 -11.05 -4.90
C GLY A 211 -6.05 -9.80 -4.83
N PHE A 212 -5.48 -8.59 -4.97
CA PHE A 212 -6.31 -7.38 -5.03
C PHE A 212 -7.05 -7.23 -6.35
N ILE A 213 -6.47 -7.63 -7.49
CA ILE A 213 -7.10 -7.54 -8.81
C ILE A 213 -8.20 -8.60 -8.99
N SER A 214 -8.08 -9.78 -8.35
CA SER A 214 -9.12 -10.80 -8.44
C SER A 214 -10.45 -10.30 -7.88
N ILE A 215 -10.43 -9.45 -6.85
CA ILE A 215 -11.66 -8.91 -6.22
C ILE A 215 -12.57 -8.18 -7.22
N PRO A 216 -12.14 -7.06 -7.85
CA PRO A 216 -12.98 -6.34 -8.79
C PRO A 216 -13.30 -7.16 -10.04
N LEU A 217 -12.39 -8.03 -10.51
CA LEU A 217 -12.68 -8.88 -11.67
C LEU A 217 -13.79 -9.89 -11.36
N THR A 218 -13.71 -10.56 -10.21
CA THR A 218 -14.72 -11.53 -9.79
C THR A 218 -16.07 -10.87 -9.55
N ILE A 219 -16.10 -9.67 -8.95
CA ILE A 219 -17.36 -8.93 -8.73
C ILE A 219 -17.95 -8.42 -10.05
N TYR A 220 -17.14 -7.76 -10.89
CA TYR A 220 -17.62 -7.11 -12.12
C TYR A 220 -18.09 -8.09 -13.19
N PHE A 221 -17.42 -9.25 -13.32
CA PHE A 221 -17.78 -10.28 -14.29
C PHE A 221 -18.64 -11.41 -13.68
N GLY A 222 -18.77 -11.45 -12.35
CA GLY A 222 -19.66 -12.36 -11.65
C GLY A 222 -21.06 -11.78 -11.49
N ASN A 223 -22.02 -12.62 -11.16
CA ASN A 223 -23.39 -12.21 -10.83
C ASN A 223 -23.49 -11.87 -9.33
N TYR A 224 -22.75 -10.84 -8.89
CA TYR A 224 -22.79 -10.31 -7.52
C TYR A 224 -23.78 -9.15 -7.38
#